data_AF-A0A920NXG8-F1
#
_entry.id   AF-A0A920NXG8-F1
#
_cell.length_a   1.000
_cell.length_b   1.000
_cell.length_c   1.000
_cell.angle_alpha   90.00
_cell.angle_beta   90.00
_cell.angle_gamma   90.00
#
_symmetry.space_group_name_H-M   'P 1'
#
loop_
_entity.id
_entity.type
_entity.pdbx_description
1 polymer ?
#
loop_
_entity_poly.entity_id
_entity_poly.type
_entity_poly.pdbx_seq_one_letter_code
_entity_poly.pdbx_strand_id
1 'polypeptide(L)'
;MELFEASRYAEALESFRELIISYPEGAYSADAYFWSGELYLVQQLFEDAREHYLVVVEKFIDHPRVADSLFKLGVLERALMNDQIANSYFSRVISEYPDTGAAELAKKSIEASNQKPN
;
A
#
# COMPACT_ATOMS: atom_id res chain seq x y z
N MET A 1 13.67 14.33 -18.54
CA MET A 1 13.80 13.41 -17.38
C MET A 1 12.50 12.64 -17.14
N GLU A 2 11.32 13.26 -17.30
CA GLU A 2 10.00 12.60 -17.13
C GLU A 2 9.77 11.34 -17.99
N LEU A 3 10.08 11.38 -19.29
CA LEU A 3 9.96 10.23 -20.20
C LEU A 3 10.78 9.00 -19.75
N PHE A 4 11.93 9.23 -19.12
CA PHE A 4 12.81 8.14 -18.69
C PHE A 4 12.24 7.42 -17.46
N GLU A 5 11.68 8.16 -16.52
CA GLU A 5 11.01 7.58 -15.34
C GLU A 5 9.74 6.82 -15.74
N ALA A 6 8.94 7.39 -16.64
CA ALA A 6 7.75 6.71 -17.17
C ALA A 6 8.08 5.37 -17.86
N SER A 7 9.15 5.32 -18.67
CA SER A 7 9.64 4.07 -19.28
C SER A 7 10.00 3.02 -18.22
N ARG A 8 10.73 3.44 -17.18
CA ARG A 8 11.15 2.53 -16.10
C ARG A 8 9.98 2.02 -15.28
N TYR A 9 8.97 2.86 -15.03
CA TYR A 9 7.75 2.42 -14.34
C TYR A 9 6.97 1.41 -15.19
N ALA A 10 6.84 1.64 -16.50
CA ALA A 10 6.18 0.71 -17.40
C ALA A 10 6.91 -0.64 -17.47
N GLU A 11 8.23 -0.65 -17.60
CA GLU A 11 9.04 -1.87 -17.61
C GLU A 11 8.94 -2.65 -16.28
N ALA A 12 8.95 -1.94 -15.15
CA ALA A 12 8.80 -2.55 -13.84
C ALA A 12 7.40 -3.14 -13.64
N LEU A 13 6.34 -2.43 -14.05
CA LEU A 13 4.96 -2.93 -13.99
C LEU A 13 4.77 -4.17 -14.86
N GLU A 14 5.36 -4.23 -16.06
CA GLU A 14 5.28 -5.42 -16.89
C GLU A 14 6.01 -6.61 -16.24
N SER A 15 7.17 -6.37 -15.62
CA SER A 15 7.89 -7.41 -14.87
C SER A 15 7.08 -7.93 -13.68
N PHE A 16 6.41 -7.06 -12.93
CA PHE A 16 5.52 -7.46 -11.84
C PHE A 16 4.30 -8.23 -12.35
N ARG A 17 3.73 -7.80 -13.47
CA ARG A 17 2.62 -8.50 -14.12
C ARG A 17 3.01 -9.92 -14.54
N GLU A 18 4.20 -10.11 -15.11
CA GLU A 18 4.70 -11.45 -15.46
C GLU A 18 4.86 -12.34 -14.21
N LEU A 19 5.37 -11.78 -13.10
CA LEU A 19 5.46 -12.51 -11.83
C LEU A 19 4.09 -12.93 -11.30
N ILE A 20 3.12 -12.02 -11.34
CA ILE A 20 1.74 -12.27 -10.91
C ILE A 20 1.09 -13.37 -11.75
N ILE A 21 1.27 -13.35 -13.07
CA ILE A 21 0.71 -14.37 -13.97
C ILE A 21 1.40 -15.72 -13.75
N SER A 22 2.72 -15.72 -13.55
CA SER A 22 3.51 -16.94 -13.43
C SER A 22 3.32 -17.62 -12.06
N TYR A 23 3.09 -16.83 -11.00
CA TYR A 23 3.04 -17.31 -9.61
C TYR A 23 1.84 -16.74 -8.83
N PRO A 24 0.59 -16.89 -9.29
CA PRO A 24 -0.56 -16.10 -8.82
C PRO A 24 -0.85 -16.19 -7.32
N GLU A 25 -0.43 -17.27 -6.65
CA GLU A 25 -0.63 -17.50 -5.21
C GLU A 25 0.70 -17.50 -4.42
N GLY A 26 1.82 -17.23 -5.08
CA GLY A 26 3.14 -17.22 -4.45
C GLY A 26 3.43 -15.94 -3.67
N ALA A 27 4.35 -16.02 -2.70
CA ALA A 27 4.83 -14.85 -1.95
C ALA A 27 5.37 -13.73 -2.87
N TYR A 28 6.00 -14.10 -4.00
CA TYR A 28 6.46 -13.15 -5.01
C TYR A 28 5.33 -12.32 -5.63
N SER A 29 4.11 -12.86 -5.71
CA SER A 29 2.95 -12.10 -6.20
C SER A 29 2.49 -11.07 -5.20
N ALA A 30 2.51 -11.38 -3.90
CA ALA A 30 2.20 -10.40 -2.86
C ALA A 30 3.16 -9.21 -2.92
N ASP A 31 4.47 -9.48 -3.09
CA ASP A 31 5.47 -8.44 -3.29
C ASP A 31 5.25 -7.68 -4.62
N ALA A 32 4.96 -8.37 -5.71
CA ALA A 32 4.70 -7.75 -7.01
C ALA A 32 3.48 -6.82 -6.99
N TYR A 33 2.40 -7.22 -6.31
CA TYR A 33 1.23 -6.36 -6.10
C TYR A 33 1.59 -5.13 -5.25
N PHE A 34 2.32 -5.33 -4.14
CA PHE A 34 2.76 -4.22 -3.29
C PHE A 34 3.60 -3.20 -4.06
N TRP A 35 4.63 -3.65 -4.78
CA TRP A 35 5.51 -2.76 -5.53
C TRP A 35 4.81 -2.10 -6.72
N SER A 36 3.88 -2.80 -7.39
CA SER A 36 3.02 -2.18 -8.40
C SER A 36 2.21 -1.03 -7.78
N GLY A 37 1.64 -1.25 -6.59
CA GLY A 37 0.93 -0.20 -5.85
C GLY A 37 1.82 1.02 -5.55
N GLU A 38 3.08 0.82 -5.18
CA GLU A 38 4.03 1.92 -4.92
C GLU A 38 4.35 2.70 -6.19
N LEU A 39 4.49 2.01 -7.33
CA LEU A 39 4.71 2.65 -8.63
C LEU A 39 3.50 3.47 -9.07
N TYR A 40 2.29 2.97 -8.86
CA TYR A 40 1.06 3.73 -9.12
C TYR A 40 0.96 4.95 -8.19
N LEU A 41 1.31 4.79 -6.92
CA LEU A 41 1.30 5.89 -5.94
C LEU A 41 2.26 7.02 -6.33
N VAL A 42 3.48 6.69 -6.76
CA VAL A 42 4.47 7.67 -7.25
C VAL A 42 3.96 8.42 -8.49
N GLN A 43 3.16 7.76 -9.32
CA GLN A 43 2.51 8.36 -10.49
C GLN A 43 1.20 9.09 -10.15
N GLN A 44 0.82 9.18 -8.86
CA GLN A 44 -0.44 9.75 -8.38
C GLN A 44 -1.70 9.04 -8.93
N LEU A 45 -1.54 7.79 -9.36
CA LEU A 45 -2.62 6.91 -9.77
C LEU A 45 -3.19 6.21 -8.54
N PHE A 46 -3.93 6.97 -7.74
CA PHE A 46 -4.35 6.55 -6.40
C PHE A 46 -5.32 5.36 -6.40
N GLU A 47 -6.24 5.29 -7.36
CA GLU A 47 -7.17 4.16 -7.49
C GLU A 47 -6.44 2.87 -7.85
N ASP A 48 -5.55 2.91 -8.85
CA ASP A 48 -4.74 1.75 -9.23
C ASP A 48 -3.87 1.29 -8.04
N ALA A 49 -3.23 2.22 -7.34
CA ALA A 49 -2.45 1.91 -6.14
C ALA A 49 -3.30 1.22 -5.07
N ARG A 50 -4.50 1.76 -4.82
CA ARG A 50 -5.47 1.23 -3.84
C ARG A 50 -5.88 -0.20 -4.19
N GLU A 51 -6.24 -0.47 -5.44
CA GLU A 51 -6.63 -1.82 -5.89
C GLU A 51 -5.50 -2.82 -5.65
N HIS A 52 -4.25 -2.47 -5.96
CA HIS A 52 -3.11 -3.36 -5.79
C HIS A 52 -2.84 -3.68 -4.31
N TYR A 53 -2.91 -2.68 -3.43
CA TYR A 53 -2.79 -2.94 -1.99
C TYR A 53 -3.94 -3.77 -1.44
N LEU A 54 -5.17 -3.54 -1.90
CA LEU A 54 -6.33 -4.35 -1.50
C LEU A 54 -6.13 -5.81 -1.88
N VAL A 55 -5.60 -6.10 -3.06
CA VAL A 55 -5.30 -7.48 -3.47
C VAL A 55 -4.31 -8.14 -2.49
N VAL A 56 -3.27 -7.43 -2.04
CA VAL A 56 -2.34 -7.96 -1.02
C VAL A 56 -3.10 -8.31 0.27
N VAL A 57 -3.94 -7.39 0.76
CA VAL A 57 -4.67 -7.54 2.02
C VAL A 57 -5.73 -8.65 1.95
N GLU A 58 -6.38 -8.83 0.79
CA GLU A 58 -7.49 -9.77 0.63
C GLU A 58 -7.04 -11.18 0.23
N LYS A 59 -6.02 -11.29 -0.63
CA LYS A 59 -5.57 -12.59 -1.16
C LYS A 59 -4.37 -13.18 -0.44
N PHE A 60 -3.52 -12.34 0.15
CA PHE A 60 -2.25 -12.76 0.74
C PHE A 60 -2.21 -12.52 2.25
N ILE A 61 -3.30 -12.89 2.95
CA ILE A 61 -3.57 -12.54 4.36
C ILE A 61 -2.43 -12.88 5.35
N ASP A 62 -1.63 -13.92 5.07
CA ASP A 62 -0.53 -14.37 5.93
C ASP A 62 0.84 -13.78 5.50
N HIS A 63 0.87 -12.94 4.47
CA HIS A 63 2.10 -12.39 3.93
C HIS A 63 2.58 -11.17 4.74
N PRO A 64 3.90 -11.01 4.97
CA PRO A 64 4.43 -9.85 5.70
C PRO A 64 4.05 -8.48 5.11
N ARG A 65 3.74 -8.44 3.80
CA ARG A 65 3.29 -7.22 3.11
C ARG A 65 1.89 -6.76 3.49
N VAL A 66 1.08 -7.56 4.16
CA VAL A 66 -0.29 -7.15 4.53
C VAL A 66 -0.27 -5.93 5.45
N ALA A 67 0.64 -5.92 6.43
CA ALA A 67 0.79 -4.78 7.34
C ALA A 67 1.19 -3.50 6.59
N ASP A 68 2.16 -3.60 5.67
CA ASP A 68 2.62 -2.48 4.83
C ASP A 68 1.50 -1.99 3.90
N SER A 69 0.78 -2.90 3.23
CA SER A 69 -0.33 -2.57 2.33
C SER A 69 -1.49 -1.91 3.06
N LEU A 70 -1.87 -2.40 4.24
CA LEU A 70 -2.89 -1.77 5.07
C LEU A 70 -2.47 -0.36 5.49
N PHE A 71 -1.21 -0.15 5.87
CA PHE A 71 -0.70 1.18 6.17
C PHE A 71 -0.80 2.10 4.95
N LYS A 72 -0.36 1.63 3.77
CA LYS A 72 -0.43 2.39 2.51
C LYS A 72 -1.86 2.74 2.11
N LEU A 73 -2.82 1.85 2.30
CA LEU A 73 -4.25 2.14 2.13
C LEU A 73 -4.69 3.27 3.05
N GLY A 74 -4.28 3.25 4.33
CA GLY A 74 -4.53 4.35 5.25
C GLY A 74 -3.93 5.69 4.78
N VAL A 75 -2.71 5.67 4.26
CA VAL A 75 -2.05 6.87 3.70
C VAL A 75 -2.80 7.40 2.47
N LEU A 76 -3.22 6.52 1.56
CA LEU A 76 -4.02 6.87 0.39
C LEU A 76 -5.34 7.53 0.78
N GLU A 77 -6.11 6.90 1.66
CA GLU A 77 -7.40 7.43 2.10
C GLU A 77 -7.23 8.79 2.80
N ARG A 78 -6.14 8.99 3.54
CA ARG A 78 -5.81 10.29 4.12
C ARG A 78 -5.50 11.35 3.05
N ALA A 79 -4.77 11.00 2.00
CA ALA A 79 -4.52 11.90 0.88
C ALA A 79 -5.83 12.28 0.16
N LEU A 80 -6.81 11.38 0.14
CA LEU A 80 -8.16 11.59 -0.40
C LEU A 80 -9.11 12.30 0.59
N MET A 81 -8.61 12.79 1.73
CA MET A 81 -9.39 13.43 2.81
C MET A 81 -10.42 12.52 3.48
N ASN A 82 -10.32 11.21 3.29
CA ASN A 82 -11.16 10.19 3.93
C ASN A 82 -10.58 9.79 5.30
N ASP A 83 -10.43 10.77 6.20
CA ASP A 83 -9.71 10.57 7.48
C ASP A 83 -10.29 9.45 8.36
N GLN A 84 -11.61 9.24 8.31
CA GLN A 84 -12.27 8.16 9.03
C GLN A 84 -11.84 6.78 8.51
N ILE A 85 -11.77 6.62 7.18
CA ILE A 85 -11.36 5.37 6.54
C ILE A 85 -9.86 5.15 6.77
N ALA A 86 -9.05 6.21 6.64
CA ALA A 86 -7.64 6.18 6.94
C ALA A 86 -7.34 5.68 8.37
N ASN A 87 -8.02 6.26 9.36
CA ASN A 87 -7.90 5.84 10.76
C ASN A 87 -8.35 4.40 11.00
N SER A 88 -9.35 3.92 10.25
CA SER A 88 -9.76 2.52 10.30
C SER A 88 -8.64 1.60 9.84
N TYR A 89 -8.00 1.89 8.71
CA TYR A 89 -6.85 1.11 8.23
C TYR A 89 -5.67 1.16 9.20
N PHE A 90 -5.30 2.35 9.69
CA PHE A 90 -4.22 2.48 10.68
C PHE A 90 -4.51 1.69 11.97
N SER A 91 -5.72 1.80 12.50
CA SER A 91 -6.13 1.05 13.70
C SER A 91 -6.06 -0.46 13.46
N ARG A 92 -6.42 -0.90 12.26
CA ARG A 92 -6.33 -2.30 11.87
C ARG A 92 -4.89 -2.80 11.85
N VAL A 93 -3.94 -2.03 11.29
CA VAL A 93 -2.50 -2.38 11.35
C VAL A 93 -2.02 -2.49 12.79
N ILE A 94 -2.38 -1.53 13.63
CA ILE A 94 -1.95 -1.50 15.05
C ILE A 94 -2.49 -2.71 15.82
N SER A 95 -3.72 -3.13 15.52
CA SER A 95 -4.38 -4.23 16.22
C SER A 95 -3.94 -5.60 15.70
N GLU A 96 -3.84 -5.77 14.39
CA GLU A 96 -3.55 -7.06 13.75
C GLU A 96 -2.04 -7.33 13.60
N TYR A 97 -1.22 -6.28 13.48
CA TYR A 97 0.23 -6.38 13.21
C TYR A 97 1.08 -5.51 14.16
N PRO A 98 0.88 -5.57 15.49
CA PRO A 98 1.46 -4.63 16.46
C PRO A 98 2.99 -4.58 16.49
N ASP A 99 3.67 -5.66 16.12
CA ASP A 99 5.13 -5.79 16.17
C ASP A 99 5.83 -5.35 14.87
N THR A 100 5.09 -4.77 13.92
CA THR A 100 5.62 -4.35 12.62
C THR A 100 6.00 -2.87 12.59
N GLY A 101 6.94 -2.51 11.71
CA GLY A 101 7.25 -1.10 11.44
C GLY A 101 6.02 -0.33 10.94
N ALA A 102 5.12 -0.99 10.20
CA ALA A 102 3.86 -0.41 9.73
C ALA A 102 2.94 -0.01 10.90
N ALA A 103 2.87 -0.78 11.98
CA ALA A 103 2.09 -0.42 13.16
C ALA A 103 2.66 0.82 13.87
N GLU A 104 3.97 0.93 13.99
CA GLU A 104 4.61 2.12 14.56
C GLU A 104 4.36 3.38 13.71
N LEU A 105 4.40 3.23 12.38
CA LEU A 105 4.03 4.32 11.47
C LEU A 105 2.55 4.69 11.59
N ALA A 106 1.65 3.69 11.66
CA ALA A 106 0.22 3.88 11.82
C ALA A 106 -0.14 4.63 13.11
N LYS A 107 0.51 4.31 14.24
CA LYS A 107 0.33 5.04 15.52
C LYS A 107 0.64 6.51 15.35
N LYS A 108 1.81 6.82 14.79
CA LYS A 108 2.24 8.20 14.52
C LYS A 108 1.27 8.92 13.57
N SER A 109 0.76 8.23 12.56
CA SER A 109 -0.22 8.80 11.62
C SER A 109 -1.54 9.17 12.31
N ILE A 110 -2.05 8.36 13.23
CA ILE A 110 -3.26 8.69 14.00
C ILE A 110 -2.99 9.89 14.93
N GLU A 111 -1.88 9.86 15.65
CA GLU A 111 -1.48 10.94 16.58
C GLU A 111 -1.35 12.30 15.86
N ALA A 112 -0.71 12.31 14.68
CA ALA A 112 -0.55 13.52 13.88
C ALA A 112 -1.90 14.13 13.44
N SER A 113 -2.92 13.32 13.17
CA SER A 113 -4.25 13.83 12.85
C SER A 113 -4.96 14.44 14.04
N ASN A 114 -4.75 13.89 15.24
CA ASN A 114 -5.35 14.43 16.47
C ASN A 114 -4.68 15.72 16.96
N GLN A 115 -3.50 16.05 16.44
CA GLN A 115 -2.73 17.23 16.83
C GLN A 115 -2.92 18.45 15.94
N LYS A 116 -3.70 18.37 14.84
CA LYS A 116 -4.02 19.57 14.03
C LYS A 116 -4.88 20.53 14.87
N PRO A 117 -4.36 21.69 15.30
CA PRO A 117 -5.16 22.68 16.01
C PRO A 117 -6.12 23.34 15.01
N ASN A 118 -7.33 23.60 15.49
CA ASN A 118 -8.36 24.43 14.85
C ASN A 118 -7.84 25.85 14.57
#